data_AF-A0A527ZIE8-F1
#
_entry.id   AF-A0A527ZIE8-F1
#
_cell.length_a   1.000
_cell.length_b   1.000
_cell.length_c   1.000
_cell.angle_alpha   90.00
_cell.angle_beta   90.00
_cell.angle_gamma   90.00
#
_symmetry.space_group_name_H-M   'P 1'
#
loop_
_entity.id
_entity.type
_entity.pdbx_description
1 polymer ?
#
loop_
_entity_poly.entity_id
_entity_poly.type
_entity_poly.pdbx_seq_one_letter_code
_entity_poly.pdbx_strand_id
1 'polypeptide(L)'
;RDAFVRLQERGQVLFSAAIDGSVYARHGTTVETRLTVLDKIPAQDPARLIASNGTAPDLQTLLDRLTVLPPRSPSTSPHSIGALSNGILRAETAKRAARSSADMLRPAAVTAVPARPDASQHRPHAAPSPVSPPSRPIVELAYEIREAADETCGTLADGIYEPYQLQAISIPGAKPHPDKLVESTAMASVAPPK
;
A
#
# COMPACT_ATOMS: atom_id res chain seq x y z
N ARG A 1 -26.10 -2.06 4.17
CA ARG A 1 -25.68 -2.34 5.57
C ARG A 1 -24.82 -3.59 5.64
N ASP A 2 -25.27 -4.71 5.05
CA ASP A 2 -24.59 -6.01 5.08
C ASP A 2 -23.15 -6.00 4.53
N ALA A 3 -22.88 -5.20 3.48
CA ALA A 3 -21.52 -5.02 2.96
C ALA A 3 -20.56 -4.44 4.01
N PHE A 4 -21.03 -3.53 4.86
CA PHE A 4 -20.23 -2.96 5.94
C PHE A 4 -20.04 -3.95 7.10
N VAL A 5 -21.04 -4.79 7.39
CA VAL A 5 -20.90 -5.88 8.36
C VAL A 5 -19.81 -6.85 7.90
N ARG A 6 -19.86 -7.29 6.63
CA ARG A 6 -18.82 -8.14 6.01
C ARG A 6 -17.44 -7.49 5.97
N LEU A 7 -17.37 -6.17 5.82
CA LEU A 7 -16.11 -5.43 5.92
C LEU A 7 -15.56 -5.51 7.35
N GLN A 8 -16.41 -5.27 8.35
CA GLN A 8 -16.03 -5.31 9.76
C GLN A 8 -15.59 -6.69 10.27
N GLU A 9 -16.02 -7.78 9.64
CA GLU A 9 -15.49 -9.12 9.90
C GLU A 9 -13.99 -9.25 9.58
N ARG A 10 -13.45 -8.38 8.71
CA ARG A 10 -12.04 -8.42 8.27
C ARG A 10 -11.24 -7.17 8.67
N GLY A 11 -11.93 -6.05 8.86
CA GLY A 11 -11.32 -4.77 9.18
C GLY A 11 -12.30 -3.80 9.83
N GLN A 12 -11.98 -3.37 11.04
CA GLN A 12 -12.78 -2.45 11.82
C GLN A 12 -12.76 -1.03 11.22
N VAL A 13 -13.93 -0.42 11.08
CA VAL A 13 -14.04 0.98 10.66
C VAL A 13 -13.84 1.88 11.87
N LEU A 14 -12.76 2.67 11.88
CA LEU A 14 -12.44 3.59 12.98
C LEU A 14 -12.96 5.01 12.75
N PHE A 15 -13.05 5.42 11.48
CA PHE A 15 -13.43 6.79 11.12
C PHE A 15 -14.10 6.79 9.74
N SER A 16 -15.13 7.62 9.58
CA SER A 16 -15.65 8.00 8.27
C SER A 16 -16.14 9.44 8.30
N ALA A 17 -15.75 10.24 7.31
CA ALA A 17 -16.26 11.60 7.13
C ALA A 17 -16.37 11.92 5.64
N ALA A 18 -17.42 12.65 5.26
CA ALA A 18 -17.48 13.26 3.94
C ALA A 18 -16.48 14.42 3.87
N ILE A 19 -15.99 14.71 2.67
CA ILE A 19 -15.14 15.86 2.37
C ILE A 19 -15.93 16.70 1.37
N ASP A 20 -16.07 17.98 1.69
CA ASP A 20 -16.77 18.92 0.83
C ASP A 20 -16.11 18.96 -0.57
N GLY A 21 -16.93 18.88 -1.62
CA GLY A 21 -16.44 18.82 -2.99
C GLY A 21 -15.64 20.07 -3.39
N SER A 22 -15.89 21.23 -2.77
CA SER A 22 -15.16 22.46 -3.04
C SER A 22 -13.67 22.37 -2.73
N VAL A 23 -13.26 21.46 -1.82
CA VAL A 23 -11.85 21.20 -1.49
C VAL A 23 -11.07 20.75 -2.74
N TYR A 24 -11.73 20.06 -3.68
CA TYR A 24 -11.13 19.58 -4.93
C TYR A 24 -11.38 20.49 -6.14
N ALA A 25 -12.04 21.64 -5.98
CA ALA A 25 -12.39 22.51 -7.10
C ALA A 25 -11.15 22.96 -7.90
N ARG A 26 -10.01 23.19 -7.24
CA ARG A 26 -8.72 23.50 -7.88
C ARG A 26 -8.16 22.36 -8.74
N HIS A 27 -8.65 21.15 -8.54
CA HIS A 27 -8.30 19.94 -9.28
C HIS A 27 -9.35 19.58 -10.34
N GLY A 28 -10.29 20.48 -10.64
CA GLY A 28 -11.27 20.33 -11.72
C GLY A 28 -12.47 19.44 -11.37
N THR A 29 -12.71 19.15 -10.09
CA THR A 29 -13.88 18.39 -9.65
C THR A 29 -14.51 18.99 -8.40
N THR A 30 -15.83 18.93 -8.32
CA THR A 30 -16.62 19.31 -7.15
C THR A 30 -17.40 18.13 -6.59
N VAL A 31 -17.03 16.91 -6.99
CA VAL A 31 -17.64 15.68 -6.49
C VAL A 31 -17.33 15.55 -5.00
N GLU A 32 -18.37 15.34 -4.19
CA GLU A 32 -18.21 15.02 -2.78
C GLU A 32 -17.47 13.69 -2.61
N THR A 33 -16.44 13.68 -1.78
CA THR A 33 -15.65 12.48 -1.50
C THR A 33 -15.78 12.07 -0.03
N ARG A 34 -15.27 10.88 0.33
CA ARG A 34 -15.35 10.36 1.69
C ARG A 34 -14.04 9.71 2.10
N LEU A 35 -13.49 10.14 3.22
CA LEU A 35 -12.35 9.47 3.85
C LEU A 35 -12.85 8.45 4.86
N THR A 36 -12.36 7.22 4.76
CA THR A 36 -12.64 6.15 5.71
C THR A 36 -11.34 5.54 6.21
N VAL A 37 -11.16 5.46 7.53
CA VAL A 37 -9.99 4.82 8.16
C VAL A 37 -10.41 3.45 8.68
N LEU A 38 -9.68 2.43 8.22
CA LEU A 38 -9.89 1.04 8.58
C LEU A 38 -8.67 0.53 9.33
N ASP A 39 -8.89 -0.16 10.45
CA ASP A 39 -7.88 -1.02 11.04
C ASP A 39 -8.03 -2.43 10.46
N LYS A 40 -6.92 -3.10 10.14
CA LYS A 40 -6.92 -4.44 9.50
C LYS A 40 -7.02 -5.55 10.55
N ILE A 41 -7.95 -5.38 11.47
CA ILE A 41 -8.33 -6.35 12.50
C ILE A 41 -9.86 -6.47 12.50
N PRO A 42 -10.43 -7.67 12.70
CA PRO A 42 -11.87 -7.83 12.84
C PRO A 42 -12.42 -6.95 13.95
N ALA A 43 -13.56 -6.30 13.71
CA ALA A 43 -14.28 -5.57 14.74
C ALA A 43 -14.83 -6.56 15.79
N GLN A 44 -14.83 -6.14 17.07
CA GLN A 44 -15.39 -6.96 18.15
C GLN A 44 -16.89 -7.23 17.97
N ASP A 45 -17.62 -6.28 17.40
CA ASP A 45 -19.02 -6.43 16.99
C ASP A 45 -19.19 -5.89 15.55
N PRO A 46 -19.22 -6.78 14.53
CA PRO A 46 -19.36 -6.39 13.13
C PRO A 46 -20.68 -5.68 12.78
N ALA A 47 -21.74 -5.85 13.58
CA ALA A 47 -23.03 -5.23 13.33
C ALA A 47 -23.09 -3.76 13.82
N ARG A 48 -22.18 -3.38 14.72
CA ARG A 48 -22.07 -2.03 15.26
C ARG A 48 -21.25 -1.14 14.34
N LEU A 49 -21.96 -0.37 13.50
CA LEU A 49 -21.35 0.61 12.61
C LEU A 49 -21.12 1.95 13.34
N ILE A 50 -20.00 2.62 13.03
CA ILE A 50 -19.75 3.97 13.54
C ILE A 50 -20.66 4.99 12.86
N ALA A 51 -20.98 6.07 13.56
CA ALA A 51 -21.59 7.24 12.95
C ALA A 51 -20.56 7.97 12.08
N SER A 52 -21.01 8.58 10.97
CA SER A 52 -20.15 9.47 10.18
C SER A 52 -19.87 10.75 10.95
N ASN A 53 -18.63 11.24 10.91
CA ASN A 53 -18.20 12.47 11.56
C ASN A 53 -18.60 13.74 10.78
N GLY A 54 -19.74 13.71 10.09
CA GLY A 54 -20.22 14.79 9.21
C GLY A 54 -19.34 15.04 7.99
N THR A 55 -19.49 16.23 7.41
CA THR A 55 -18.67 16.73 6.29
C THR A 55 -17.52 17.58 6.83
N ALA A 56 -16.32 17.41 6.29
CA ALA A 56 -15.17 18.25 6.54
C ALA A 56 -15.11 19.35 5.46
N PRO A 57 -15.26 20.64 5.83
CA PRO A 57 -15.24 21.74 4.86
C PRO A 57 -13.83 22.08 4.36
N ASP A 58 -12.80 21.69 5.12
CA ASP A 58 -11.40 21.98 4.81
C ASP A 58 -10.46 20.89 5.35
N LEU A 59 -9.19 20.96 4.92
CA LEU A 59 -8.15 20.00 5.30
C LEU A 59 -7.79 20.05 6.79
N GLN A 60 -7.81 21.22 7.41
CA GLN A 60 -7.45 21.39 8.82
C GLN A 60 -8.47 20.69 9.72
N THR A 61 -9.76 20.94 9.49
CA THR A 61 -10.86 20.26 10.19
C THR A 61 -10.77 18.74 10.04
N LEU A 62 -10.39 18.25 8.84
CA LEU A 62 -10.19 16.83 8.61
C LEU A 62 -9.01 16.28 9.42
N LEU A 63 -7.86 16.96 9.40
CA LEU A 63 -6.66 16.54 10.11
C LEU A 63 -6.87 16.55 11.62
N ASP A 64 -7.48 17.60 12.17
CA ASP A 64 -7.77 17.69 13.61
C ASP A 64 -8.58 16.47 14.08
N ARG A 65 -9.59 16.05 13.30
CA ARG A 65 -10.36 14.83 13.58
C ARG A 65 -9.55 13.55 13.47
N LEU A 66 -8.59 13.47 12.56
CA LEU A 66 -7.73 12.30 12.38
C LEU A 66 -6.67 12.16 13.49
N THR A 67 -6.19 13.27 14.06
CA THR A 67 -5.16 13.23 15.11
C THR A 67 -5.64 12.62 16.43
N VAL A 68 -6.94 12.64 16.68
CA VAL A 68 -7.56 12.07 17.90
C VAL A 68 -7.79 10.55 17.76
N LEU A 69 -7.60 9.97 16.57
CA LEU A 69 -7.78 8.54 16.37
C LEU A 69 -6.74 7.73 17.18
N PRO A 70 -7.13 6.56 17.70
CA PRO A 70 -6.20 5.71 18.44
C PRO A 70 -5.02 5.29 17.55
N PRO A 71 -3.83 5.05 18.15
CA PRO A 71 -2.71 4.44 17.44
C PRO A 71 -3.14 3.16 16.73
N ARG A 72 -2.59 2.93 15.53
CA ARG A 72 -2.93 1.75 14.73
C ARG A 72 -2.62 0.48 15.52
N SER A 73 -3.54 -0.49 15.51
CA SER A 73 -3.26 -1.79 16.12
C SER A 73 -2.11 -2.48 15.38
N PRO A 74 -1.24 -3.23 16.08
CA PRO A 74 -0.18 -3.99 15.44
C PRO A 74 -0.81 -5.07 14.56
N SER A 75 -1.00 -4.78 13.28
CA SER A 75 -1.57 -5.76 12.36
C SER A 75 -0.59 -6.90 12.16
N THR A 76 -1.02 -8.11 12.51
CA THR A 76 -0.37 -9.40 12.23
C THR A 76 -0.56 -9.85 10.78
N SER A 77 -1.22 -9.05 9.94
CA SER A 77 -1.36 -9.39 8.52
C SER A 77 0.02 -9.45 7.87
N PRO A 78 0.30 -10.48 7.05
CA PRO A 78 1.64 -10.73 6.50
C PRO A 78 2.16 -9.59 5.60
N HIS A 79 1.28 -8.70 5.14
CA HIS A 79 1.60 -7.53 4.32
C HIS A 79 1.54 -6.20 5.10
N SER A 80 1.41 -6.22 6.42
CA SER A 80 1.48 -5.01 7.24
C SER A 80 2.93 -4.57 7.43
N ILE A 81 3.20 -3.28 7.26
CA ILE A 81 4.49 -2.65 7.60
C ILE A 81 4.88 -2.96 9.07
N GLY A 82 3.90 -3.03 9.96
CA GLY A 82 4.12 -3.40 11.37
C GLY A 82 4.52 -4.87 11.56
N ALA A 83 4.00 -5.80 10.75
CA ALA A 83 4.40 -7.20 10.79
C ALA A 83 5.84 -7.40 10.29
N LEU A 84 6.26 -6.65 9.25
CA LEU A 84 7.64 -6.64 8.78
C LEU A 84 8.60 -6.10 9.84
N SER A 85 8.22 -5.01 10.52
CA SER A 85 9.00 -4.40 11.59
C SER A 85 9.16 -5.34 12.78
N ASN A 86 8.08 -6.01 13.20
CA ASN A 86 8.13 -7.01 14.26
C ASN A 86 8.91 -8.28 13.86
N GLY A 87 8.85 -8.68 12.59
CA GLY A 87 9.65 -9.79 12.05
C GLY A 87 11.15 -9.50 12.09
N ILE A 88 11.55 -8.28 11.75
CA ILE A 88 12.95 -7.81 11.85
C ILE A 88 13.42 -7.86 13.30
N LEU A 89 12.64 -7.33 14.25
CA LEU A 89 12.99 -7.36 15.68
C LEU A 89 13.09 -8.79 16.24
N ARG A 90 12.19 -9.71 15.83
CA ARG A 90 12.28 -11.13 16.19
C ARG A 90 13.50 -11.82 15.59
N ALA A 91 13.84 -11.53 14.34
CA ALA A 91 15.03 -12.08 13.71
C ALA A 91 16.31 -11.57 14.37
N GLU A 92 16.33 -10.31 14.79
CA GLU A 92 17.49 -9.69 15.45
C GLU A 92 17.68 -10.22 16.88
N THR A 93 16.61 -10.40 17.64
CA THR A 93 16.66 -11.08 18.95
C THR A 93 17.10 -12.54 18.84
N ALA A 94 16.60 -13.29 17.85
CA ALA A 94 17.05 -14.66 17.58
C ALA A 94 18.54 -14.72 17.18
N LYS A 95 19.02 -13.80 16.33
CA LYS A 95 20.44 -13.69 15.98
C LYS A 95 21.31 -13.33 17.18
N ARG A 96 20.82 -12.47 18.08
CA ARG A 96 21.54 -12.08 19.30
C ARG A 96 21.61 -13.24 20.31
N ALA A 97 20.55 -14.03 20.44
CA ALA A 97 20.55 -15.25 21.24
C ALA A 97 21.51 -16.32 20.65
N ALA A 98 21.51 -16.52 19.33
CA ALA A 98 22.42 -17.45 18.66
C ALA A 98 23.90 -17.04 18.78
N ARG A 99 24.19 -15.73 18.74
CA ARG A 99 25.55 -15.20 19.00
C ARG A 99 25.96 -15.37 20.46
N SER A 100 25.02 -15.20 21.40
CA SER A 100 25.27 -15.44 22.83
C SER A 100 25.53 -16.92 23.14
N SER A 101 24.92 -17.86 22.39
CA SER A 101 25.20 -19.29 22.54
C SER A 101 26.52 -19.72 21.90
N ALA A 102 27.03 -18.97 20.92
CA ALA A 102 28.32 -19.26 20.27
C ALA A 102 29.53 -18.80 21.10
N ASP A 103 29.34 -17.89 22.07
CA ASP A 103 30.41 -17.32 22.91
C ASP A 103 30.52 -17.98 24.31
N MET A 104 29.78 -19.07 24.56
CA MET A 104 29.75 -19.77 25.86
C MET A 104 30.71 -20.97 25.92
N LEU A 105 32.01 -20.69 25.73
CA LEU A 105 33.10 -21.58 26.15
C LEU A 105 34.05 -20.87 27.11
N ARG A 106 33.52 -20.17 28.13
CA ARG A 106 34.22 -19.88 29.39
C ARG A 106 33.23 -19.80 30.57
N PRO A 107 33.45 -20.50 31.69
CA PRO A 107 32.55 -20.46 32.83
C PRO A 107 32.92 -19.26 33.73
N ALA A 108 31.93 -18.46 34.14
CA ALA A 108 32.04 -17.58 35.28
C ALA A 108 30.68 -17.40 35.97
N ALA A 109 30.76 -17.32 37.29
CA ALA A 109 29.70 -17.52 38.27
C ALA A 109 28.44 -16.66 38.13
N VAL A 110 27.33 -17.26 38.54
CA VAL A 110 25.99 -16.68 38.66
C VAL A 110 26.00 -15.58 39.74
N THR A 111 25.52 -14.39 39.40
CA THR A 111 24.98 -13.45 40.40
C THR A 111 23.74 -12.80 39.80
N ALA A 112 22.58 -13.13 40.38
CA ALA A 112 21.29 -12.58 40.01
C ALA A 112 21.15 -11.15 40.53
N VAL A 113 20.67 -10.23 39.68
CA VAL A 113 20.30 -8.85 40.03
C VAL A 113 18.83 -8.64 39.60
N PRO A 114 17.98 -8.00 40.43
CA PRO A 114 16.54 -7.92 40.15
C PRO A 114 16.20 -6.89 39.07
N ALA A 115 15.10 -7.18 38.38
CA ALA A 115 14.51 -6.41 37.30
C ALA A 115 14.05 -5.00 37.73
N ARG A 116 14.36 -4.00 36.89
CA ARG A 116 13.69 -2.68 36.88
C ARG A 116 12.83 -2.58 35.61
N PRO A 117 11.66 -1.93 35.66
CA PRO A 117 10.81 -1.74 34.49
C PRO A 117 11.45 -0.73 33.52
N ASP A 118 11.51 -1.13 32.27
CA ASP A 118 12.03 -0.36 31.15
C ASP A 118 11.01 0.72 30.76
N ALA A 119 11.29 1.96 31.12
CA ALA A 119 10.57 3.12 30.60
C ALA A 119 11.05 3.34 29.17
N SER A 120 10.29 2.86 28.19
CA SER A 120 10.48 3.11 26.77
C SER A 120 10.35 4.61 26.48
N GLN A 121 11.48 5.32 26.55
CA GLN A 121 11.58 6.71 26.15
C GLN A 121 11.25 6.80 24.66
N HIS A 122 10.18 7.53 24.36
CA HIS A 122 9.80 8.00 23.04
C HIS A 122 11.00 8.68 22.36
N ARG A 123 11.65 7.97 21.44
CA ARG A 123 12.56 8.60 20.48
C ARG A 123 11.67 9.34 19.47
N PRO A 124 11.80 10.66 19.28
CA PRO A 124 11.09 11.33 18.21
C PRO A 124 11.54 10.69 16.89
N HIS A 125 10.59 10.23 16.09
CA HIS A 125 10.85 9.80 14.72
C HIS A 125 11.48 10.97 13.98
N ALA A 126 12.75 10.84 13.60
CA ALA A 126 13.35 11.77 12.66
C ALA A 126 12.48 11.80 11.40
N ALA A 127 12.05 12.98 10.99
CA ALA A 127 11.31 13.18 9.76
C ALA A 127 12.10 12.53 8.61
N PRO A 128 11.46 11.76 7.71
CA PRO A 128 12.15 11.20 6.56
C PRO A 128 12.71 12.37 5.74
N SER A 129 14.04 12.40 5.57
CA SER A 129 14.66 13.31 4.61
C SER A 129 14.02 13.07 3.24
N PRO A 130 13.67 14.13 2.49
CA PRO A 130 13.07 13.96 1.18
C PRO A 130 14.01 13.12 0.33
N VAL A 131 13.54 11.93 -0.07
CA VAL A 131 14.24 11.10 -1.04
C VAL A 131 14.11 11.83 -2.37
N SER A 132 15.07 12.69 -2.69
CA SER A 132 15.22 13.17 -4.06
C SER A 132 15.34 11.94 -4.94
N PRO A 133 14.45 11.74 -5.93
CA PRO A 133 14.60 10.62 -6.85
C PRO A 133 16.00 10.73 -7.47
N PRO A 134 16.71 9.60 -7.69
CA PRO A 134 17.99 9.65 -8.37
C PRO A 134 17.78 10.38 -9.69
N SER A 135 18.55 11.44 -9.92
CA SER A 135 18.56 12.19 -11.17
C SER A 135 19.05 11.27 -12.27
N ARG A 136 18.15 10.47 -12.83
CA ARG A 136 18.46 9.68 -14.02
C ARG A 136 18.48 10.66 -15.19
N PRO A 137 19.50 10.59 -16.06
CA PRO A 137 19.50 11.40 -17.28
C PRO A 137 18.26 11.06 -18.12
N ILE A 138 17.59 12.09 -18.62
CA ILE A 138 16.53 11.91 -19.62
C ILE A 138 17.22 11.55 -20.92
N VAL A 139 16.91 10.37 -21.46
CA VAL A 139 17.48 9.87 -22.72
C VAL A 139 16.38 9.86 -23.77
N GLU A 140 16.67 10.45 -24.93
CA GLU A 140 15.76 10.41 -26.08
C GLU A 140 15.65 8.98 -26.61
N LEU A 141 14.41 8.52 -26.80
CA LEU A 141 14.12 7.16 -27.25
C LEU A 141 13.56 7.20 -28.68
N ALA A 142 14.29 6.62 -29.62
CA ALA A 142 13.80 6.43 -30.98
C ALA A 142 12.66 5.40 -31.01
N TYR A 143 11.60 5.69 -31.76
CA TYR A 143 10.48 4.78 -32.00
C TYR A 143 10.04 4.87 -33.47
N GLU A 144 9.43 3.79 -33.95
CA GLU A 144 8.83 3.69 -35.27
C GLU A 144 7.30 3.57 -35.11
N ILE A 145 6.52 4.24 -35.95
CA ILE A 145 5.07 4.09 -35.95
C ILE A 145 4.72 2.80 -36.70
N ARG A 146 3.85 1.97 -36.14
CA ARG A 146 3.34 0.77 -36.81
C ARG A 146 2.05 1.15 -37.54
N GLU A 147 2.00 0.88 -38.85
CA GLU A 147 0.73 0.89 -39.57
C GLU A 147 -0.12 -0.28 -39.05
N ALA A 148 -1.38 0.00 -38.76
CA ALA A 148 -2.32 -0.99 -38.25
C ALA A 148 -2.34 -2.17 -39.22
N ALA A 149 -1.77 -3.30 -38.79
CA ALA A 149 -1.86 -4.54 -39.55
C ALA A 149 -3.34 -4.90 -39.65
N ASP A 150 -3.81 -5.16 -40.88
CA ASP A 150 -5.07 -5.89 -41.07
C ASP A 150 -5.00 -7.14 -40.21
N GLU A 151 -6.03 -7.28 -39.39
CA GLU A 151 -6.20 -8.25 -38.32
C GLU A 151 -5.45 -9.57 -38.56
N THR A 152 -4.26 -9.70 -37.96
CA THR A 152 -3.91 -11.02 -37.46
C THR A 152 -4.65 -11.15 -36.15
N CYS A 153 -5.94 -11.43 -36.27
CA CYS A 153 -6.81 -11.94 -35.22
C CYS A 153 -6.03 -13.04 -34.51
N GLY A 154 -5.39 -12.67 -33.40
CA GLY A 154 -4.66 -13.57 -32.54
C GLY A 154 -5.69 -14.43 -31.85
N THR A 155 -6.18 -15.44 -32.58
CA THR A 155 -7.09 -16.51 -32.14
C THR A 155 -7.93 -16.07 -30.95
N LEU A 156 -8.95 -15.24 -31.21
CA LEU A 156 -9.93 -14.70 -30.25
C LEU A 156 -10.10 -15.68 -29.10
N ALA A 157 -9.30 -15.49 -28.06
CA ALA A 157 -9.19 -16.48 -27.01
C ALA A 157 -10.43 -16.23 -26.17
N ASP A 158 -11.27 -17.24 -25.98
CA ASP A 158 -12.58 -17.14 -25.30
C ASP A 158 -12.45 -16.86 -23.78
N GLY A 159 -11.39 -16.15 -23.38
CA GLY A 159 -11.10 -15.69 -22.03
C GLY A 159 -11.22 -14.16 -21.91
N ILE A 160 -11.24 -13.68 -20.67
CA ILE A 160 -11.39 -12.25 -20.33
C ILE A 160 -10.08 -11.47 -20.52
N TYR A 161 -8.95 -12.18 -20.70
CA TYR A 161 -7.61 -11.62 -20.81
C TYR A 161 -6.88 -12.19 -22.03
N GLU A 162 -6.24 -11.30 -22.79
CA GLU A 162 -5.36 -11.61 -23.91
C GLU A 162 -3.93 -11.13 -23.62
N PRO A 163 -2.89 -11.74 -24.20
CA PRO A 163 -1.52 -11.26 -24.06
C PRO A 163 -1.36 -9.83 -24.62
N TYR A 164 -0.88 -8.90 -23.79
CA TYR A 164 -0.70 -7.51 -24.20
C TYR A 164 0.46 -7.36 -25.20
N GLN A 165 0.24 -6.63 -26.29
CA GLN A 165 1.27 -6.23 -27.25
C GLN A 165 1.16 -4.74 -27.61
N LEU A 166 2.30 -4.08 -27.85
CA LEU A 166 2.35 -2.68 -28.23
C LEU A 166 1.90 -2.52 -29.71
N GLN A 167 0.74 -1.87 -29.92
CA GLN A 167 0.08 -1.81 -31.22
C GLN A 167 0.51 -0.60 -32.09
N ALA A 168 0.66 0.59 -31.50
CA ALA A 168 0.84 1.84 -32.27
C ALA A 168 2.30 2.16 -32.65
N ILE A 169 3.26 1.72 -31.85
CA ILE A 169 4.70 1.99 -32.08
C ILE A 169 5.53 0.74 -31.87
N SER A 170 6.74 0.76 -32.42
CA SER A 170 7.81 -0.22 -32.17
C SER A 170 9.04 0.52 -31.68
N ILE A 171 9.70 -0.01 -30.65
CA ILE A 171 10.95 0.55 -30.13
C ILE A 171 12.08 -0.40 -30.56
N PRO A 172 12.99 0.04 -31.46
CA PRO A 172 14.08 -0.81 -31.91
C PRO A 172 14.93 -1.35 -30.75
N GLY A 173 15.17 -2.66 -30.74
CA GLY A 173 15.96 -3.33 -29.70
C GLY A 173 15.23 -3.53 -28.35
N ALA A 174 13.93 -3.21 -28.26
CA ALA A 174 13.16 -3.51 -27.07
C ALA A 174 13.14 -5.03 -26.78
N LYS A 175 13.45 -5.39 -25.53
CA LYS A 175 13.33 -6.77 -25.05
C LYS A 175 11.89 -7.03 -24.60
N PRO A 176 11.39 -8.27 -24.70
CA PRO A 176 10.11 -8.64 -24.10
C PRO A 176 10.08 -8.28 -22.61
N HIS A 177 8.90 -7.89 -22.12
CA HIS A 177 8.72 -7.62 -20.69
C HIS A 177 9.05 -8.89 -19.88
N PRO A 178 9.73 -8.77 -18.71
CA PRO A 178 10.13 -9.94 -17.93
C PRO A 178 8.93 -10.78 -17.46
N ASP A 179 7.80 -10.13 -17.18
CA ASP A 179 6.54 -10.77 -16.82
C ASP A 179 5.57 -10.84 -18.01
N LYS A 180 4.63 -11.80 -17.96
CA LYS A 180 3.53 -11.92 -18.93
C LYS A 180 2.54 -10.78 -18.72
N LEU A 181 2.55 -9.82 -19.64
CA LEU A 181 1.56 -8.75 -19.68
C LEU A 181 0.28 -9.27 -20.34
N VAL A 182 -0.86 -8.87 -19.78
CA VAL A 182 -2.18 -9.19 -20.30
C VAL A 182 -3.02 -7.93 -20.34
N GLU A 183 -3.91 -7.85 -21.32
CA GLU A 183 -4.96 -6.84 -21.43
C GLU A 183 -6.32 -7.50 -21.49
N SER A 184 -7.37 -6.75 -21.17
CA SER A 184 -8.73 -7.29 -21.34
C SER A 184 -9.08 -7.40 -22.81
N THR A 185 -9.83 -8.43 -23.18
CA THR A 185 -10.27 -8.66 -24.57
C THR A 185 -11.05 -7.46 -25.13
N ALA A 186 -11.86 -6.80 -24.29
CA ALA A 186 -12.57 -5.58 -24.67
C ALA A 186 -11.62 -4.42 -25.02
N MET A 187 -10.46 -4.32 -24.37
CA MET A 187 -9.45 -3.31 -24.70
C MET A 187 -8.64 -3.69 -25.94
N ALA A 188 -8.27 -4.98 -26.09
CA ALA A 188 -7.55 -5.49 -27.25
C ALA A 188 -8.32 -5.25 -28.56
N SER A 189 -9.66 -5.30 -28.52
CA SER A 189 -10.52 -5.06 -29.68
C SER A 189 -10.59 -3.60 -30.18
N VAL A 190 -10.06 -2.64 -29.41
CA VAL A 190 -10.12 -1.22 -29.78
C VAL A 190 -8.84 -0.82 -30.50
N ALA A 191 -8.97 -0.44 -31.78
CA ALA A 191 -7.85 0.04 -32.55
C ALA A 191 -7.32 1.38 -32.00
N PRO A 192 -6.00 1.55 -31.86
CA PRO A 192 -5.41 2.82 -31.44
C PRO A 192 -5.66 3.92 -32.49
N PRO A 193 -5.72 5.20 -32.06
CA PRO A 193 -5.88 6.32 -32.97
C PRO A 193 -4.67 6.43 -33.92
N LYS A 194 -4.94 6.94 -35.12
CA LYS A 194 -3.93 7.25 -36.14
C LYS A 194 -3.16 8.52 -35.80
#